data_AF-A0A132EA77-F1
#
_entry.id   AF-A0A132EA77-F1
#
_cell.length_a   1.000
_cell.length_b   1.000
_cell.length_c   1.000
_cell.angle_alpha   90.00
_cell.angle_beta   90.00
_cell.angle_gamma   90.00
#
_symmetry.space_group_name_H-M   'P 1'
#
loop_
_entity.id
_entity.type
_entity.pdbx_description
1 polymer ?
#
loop_
_entity_poly.entity_id
_entity_poly.type
_entity_poly.pdbx_seq_one_letter_code
_entity_poly.pdbx_strand_id
1 'polypeptide(L)'
;MTIHATIPDDPAPVYDGATLQMRFVVDVGGTRASGAITVEALEDHFGARSALEADLRDAFDRGRARIAEACAEMLAEGHGGAVLHSGYFRAQRLAAAQRERDRS
;
A
#
# COMPACT_ATOMS: atom_id res chain seq x y z
N MET A 1 -9.46 -14.97 -11.85
CA MET A 1 -8.52 -15.43 -10.80
C MET A 1 -8.21 -14.23 -9.93
N THR A 2 -8.52 -14.29 -8.64
CA THR A 2 -8.10 -13.24 -7.70
C THR A 2 -6.62 -13.45 -7.42
N ILE A 3 -5.79 -12.47 -7.75
CA ILE A 3 -4.37 -12.50 -7.41
C ILE A 3 -4.25 -12.17 -5.92
N HIS A 4 -3.74 -13.12 -5.14
CA HIS A 4 -3.52 -12.95 -3.71
C HIS A 4 -2.14 -12.32 -3.47
N ALA A 5 -2.08 -11.31 -2.61
CA ALA A 5 -0.83 -10.65 -2.24
C ALA A 5 -0.66 -10.61 -0.72
N THR A 6 0.60 -10.72 -0.29
CA THR A 6 0.99 -10.64 1.12
C THR A 6 2.28 -9.85 1.26
N ILE A 7 2.45 -9.19 2.41
CA ILE A 7 3.71 -8.52 2.75
C ILE A 7 4.33 -9.35 3.87
N PRO A 8 5.43 -10.08 3.63
CA PRO A 8 6.11 -10.86 4.66
C PRO A 8 6.66 -9.97 5.77
N ASP A 9 6.93 -10.56 6.94
CA ASP A 9 7.56 -9.85 8.06
C ASP A 9 9.07 -9.68 7.87
N ASP A 10 9.70 -10.52 7.02
CA ASP A 10 11.13 -10.48 6.70
C ASP A 10 11.36 -10.43 5.17
N PRO A 11 12.09 -9.43 4.64
CA PRO A 11 12.64 -8.28 5.36
C PRO A 11 11.55 -7.35 5.89
N ALA A 12 11.77 -6.83 7.09
CA ALA A 12 10.87 -5.86 7.69
C ALA A 12 10.79 -4.58 6.84
N PRO A 13 9.64 -3.88 6.81
CA PRO A 13 9.51 -2.58 6.16
C PRO A 13 10.57 -1.59 6.69
N VAL A 14 11.15 -0.78 5.81
CA VAL A 14 12.21 0.19 6.15
C VAL A 14 11.77 1.58 5.77
N TYR A 15 11.85 2.52 6.71
CA TYR A 15 11.60 3.93 6.41
C TYR A 15 12.79 4.56 5.70
N ASP A 16 12.56 5.09 4.50
CA ASP A 16 13.52 5.83 3.69
C ASP A 16 13.20 7.33 3.81
N GLY A 17 13.88 8.00 4.74
CA GLY A 17 13.69 9.43 5.00
C GLY A 17 14.13 10.37 3.87
N ALA A 18 14.93 9.90 2.90
CA ALA A 18 15.31 10.70 1.75
C ALA A 18 14.16 10.82 0.73
N THR A 19 13.34 9.77 0.62
CA THR A 19 12.19 9.72 -0.29
C THR A 19 10.85 9.90 0.42
N LEU A 20 10.83 9.94 1.76
CA LEU A 20 9.63 9.95 2.60
C LEU A 20 8.69 8.78 2.29
N GLN A 21 9.26 7.57 2.23
CA GLN A 21 8.54 6.33 1.91
C GLN A 21 8.88 5.21 2.90
N MET A 22 7.89 4.37 3.20
CA MET A 22 8.12 3.06 3.81
C MET A 22 8.30 2.04 2.68
N ARG A 23 9.48 1.42 2.60
CA ARG A 23 9.87 0.44 1.57
C ARG A 23 9.73 -0.97 2.11
N PHE A 24 9.22 -1.89 1.31
CA PHE A 24 8.93 -3.26 1.73
C PHE A 24 8.99 -4.23 0.55
N VAL A 25 8.90 -5.52 0.85
CA VAL A 25 8.71 -6.58 -0.15
C VAL A 25 7.24 -6.98 -0.13
N VAL A 26 6.66 -7.19 -1.30
CA VAL A 26 5.33 -7.79 -1.47
C VAL A 26 5.46 -9.08 -2.26
N ASP A 27 4.81 -10.14 -1.79
CA ASP A 27 4.64 -11.40 -2.51
C ASP A 27 3.28 -11.38 -3.22
N VAL A 28 3.29 -11.51 -4.54
CA VAL A 28 2.10 -11.54 -5.39
C VAL A 28 2.09 -12.86 -6.13
N GLY A 29 1.18 -13.75 -5.74
CA GLY A 29 1.08 -15.08 -6.35
C GLY A 29 2.37 -15.89 -6.34
N GLY A 30 3.20 -15.77 -5.30
CA GLY A 30 4.50 -16.45 -5.17
C GLY A 30 5.68 -15.71 -5.80
N THR A 31 5.46 -14.54 -6.40
CA THR A 31 6.51 -13.69 -6.96
C THR A 31 6.75 -12.49 -6.07
N ARG A 32 7.99 -12.32 -5.61
CA ARG A 32 8.38 -11.15 -4.80
C ARG A 32 8.68 -9.94 -5.68
N ALA A 33 8.10 -8.81 -5.31
CA ALA A 33 8.31 -7.52 -5.93
C ALA A 33 8.62 -6.45 -4.87
N SER A 34 9.21 -5.34 -5.30
CA SER A 34 9.44 -4.19 -4.42
C SER A 34 8.15 -3.36 -4.28
N GLY A 35 7.87 -2.96 -3.05
CA GLY A 35 6.79 -2.06 -2.69
C GLY A 35 7.32 -0.84 -1.95
N ALA A 36 6.64 0.29 -2.12
CA ALA A 36 6.82 1.50 -1.35
C ALA A 36 5.46 2.16 -1.11
N ILE A 37 5.29 2.80 0.03
CA ILE A 37 4.12 3.64 0.34
C ILE A 37 4.60 4.96 0.92
N THR A 38 4.04 6.08 0.47
CA THR A 38 4.45 7.40 0.96
C THR A 38 3.99 7.65 2.39
N VAL A 39 4.74 8.49 3.11
CA VAL A 39 4.34 9.00 4.45
C VAL A 39 2.95 9.64 4.40
N GLU A 40 2.69 10.50 3.42
CA GLU A 40 1.38 11.13 3.20
C GLU A 40 0.25 10.08 3.10
N ALA A 41 0.48 8.97 2.40
CA ALA A 41 -0.53 7.93 2.27
C ALA A 41 -0.80 7.22 3.61
N LEU A 42 0.26 6.95 4.39
CA LEU A 42 0.15 6.35 5.72
C LEU A 42 -0.61 7.26 6.69
N GLU A 43 -0.39 8.57 6.64
CA GLU A 43 -1.11 9.56 7.44
C GLU A 43 -2.58 9.65 7.02
N ASP A 44 -2.85 9.91 5.73
CA ASP A 44 -4.19 10.15 5.21
C ASP A 44 -5.12 8.94 5.27
N HIS A 45 -4.59 7.72 5.07
CA HIS A 45 -5.42 6.53 4.83
C HIS A 45 -5.24 5.40 5.82
N PHE A 46 -4.17 5.42 6.62
CA PHE A 46 -3.81 4.35 7.56
C PHE A 46 -3.61 4.85 9.00
N GLY A 47 -3.77 6.15 9.21
CA GLY A 47 -3.79 6.79 10.53
C GLY A 47 -2.43 6.84 11.20
N ALA A 48 -1.35 7.04 10.44
CA ALA A 48 -0.08 7.45 11.05
C ALA A 48 -0.29 8.79 11.78
N ARG A 49 0.14 8.86 13.04
CA ARG A 49 -0.06 10.04 13.89
C ARG A 49 0.97 11.13 13.63
N SER A 50 2.10 10.75 13.04
CA SER A 50 3.21 11.63 12.67
C SER A 50 4.12 10.94 11.64
N ALA A 51 5.06 11.70 11.09
CA ALA A 51 6.13 11.20 10.22
C ALA A 51 7.29 10.51 10.98
N LEU A 52 7.12 10.18 12.27
CA LEU A 52 8.10 9.39 13.02
C LEU A 52 8.01 7.91 12.62
N GLU A 53 9.15 7.25 12.46
CA GLU A 53 9.19 5.86 11.95
C GLU A 53 8.30 4.88 12.73
N ALA A 54 8.23 5.00 14.05
CA ALA A 54 7.38 4.14 14.87
C ALA A 54 5.88 4.30 14.54
N ASP A 55 5.39 5.53 14.40
CA ASP A 55 3.99 5.80 14.04
C ASP A 55 3.68 5.33 12.61
N LEU A 56 4.65 5.46 11.70
CA LEU A 56 4.54 4.98 10.32
C LEU A 56 4.48 3.46 10.25
N ARG A 57 5.32 2.76 11.03
CA ARG A 57 5.33 1.30 11.13
C ARG A 57 4.03 0.78 11.71
N ASP A 58 3.55 1.38 12.79
CA ASP A 58 2.26 1.02 13.39
C ASP A 58 1.09 1.19 12.40
N ALA A 59 1.08 2.28 11.62
CA ALA A 59 0.08 2.51 10.59
C ALA A 59 0.18 1.50 9.43
N PHE A 60 1.40 1.22 9.00
CA PHE A 60 1.69 0.21 7.98
C PHE A 60 1.17 -1.16 8.41
N ASP A 61 1.46 -1.59 9.64
CA ASP A 61 1.06 -2.91 10.14
C ASP A 61 -0.46 -3.05 10.26
N ARG A 62 -1.17 -2.02 10.73
CA ARG A 62 -2.63 -1.99 10.71
C ARG A 62 -3.20 -2.04 9.29
N GLY A 63 -2.50 -1.45 8.33
CA GLY A 63 -2.90 -1.36 6.92
C GLY A 63 -2.46 -2.51 6.03
N ARG A 64 -1.65 -3.45 6.55
CA ARG A 64 -0.82 -4.37 5.76
C ARG A 64 -1.58 -5.13 4.67
N ALA A 65 -2.76 -5.67 4.98
CA ALA A 65 -3.58 -6.40 4.01
C ALA A 65 -4.05 -5.51 2.84
N ARG A 66 -4.59 -4.33 3.15
CA ARG A 66 -5.05 -3.36 2.15
C ARG A 66 -3.90 -2.81 1.29
N ILE A 67 -2.72 -2.63 1.88
CA ILE A 67 -1.51 -2.23 1.17
C ILE A 67 -1.08 -3.35 0.20
N ALA A 68 -1.11 -4.61 0.63
CA ALA A 68 -0.76 -5.75 -0.21
C ALA A 68 -1.70 -5.89 -1.43
N GLU A 69 -3.01 -5.75 -1.22
CA GLU A 69 -4.00 -5.76 -2.29
C GLU A 69 -3.76 -4.64 -3.30
N ALA A 70 -3.51 -3.41 -2.83
CA ALA A 70 -3.19 -2.27 -3.68
C ALA A 70 -1.92 -2.51 -4.52
N CYS A 71 -0.89 -3.14 -3.95
CA CYS A 71 0.28 -3.56 -4.71
C CYS A 71 -0.07 -4.58 -5.79
N ALA A 72 -0.91 -5.59 -5.49
CA ALA A 72 -1.31 -6.61 -6.45
C ALA A 72 -1.99 -5.99 -7.68
N GLU A 73 -2.89 -5.05 -7.46
CA GLU A 73 -3.60 -4.34 -8.52
C GLU A 73 -2.63 -3.55 -9.41
N MET A 74 -1.73 -2.77 -8.81
CA MET A 74 -0.81 -1.94 -9.60
C MET A 74 0.29 -2.75 -10.30
N LEU A 75 0.72 -3.87 -9.73
CA LEU A 75 1.67 -4.79 -10.37
C LEU A 75 1.02 -5.57 -11.52
N ALA A 76 -0.27 -5.88 -11.43
CA ALA A 76 -1.01 -6.51 -12.54
C ALA A 76 -1.08 -5.60 -13.78
N GLU A 77 -0.98 -4.28 -13.61
CA GLU A 77 -0.90 -3.30 -14.70
C GLU A 77 0.49 -3.21 -15.37
N GLY A 78 1.48 -3.98 -14.89
CA GLY A 78 2.78 -4.17 -15.56
C GLY A 78 3.92 -3.26 -15.06
N HIS A 79 3.76 -2.61 -13.91
CA HIS A 79 4.83 -1.83 -13.30
C HIS A 79 5.80 -2.76 -12.55
N GLY A 80 7.11 -2.67 -12.81
CA GLY A 80 8.15 -3.53 -12.19
C GLY A 80 8.36 -3.32 -10.67
N GLY A 81 7.49 -2.54 -10.02
CA GLY A 81 7.47 -2.23 -8.60
C GLY A 81 6.24 -1.38 -8.28
N ALA A 82 5.80 -1.38 -7.02
CA ALA A 82 4.63 -0.64 -6.59
C ALA A 82 5.00 0.56 -5.70
N VAL A 83 4.68 1.80 -6.12
CA VAL A 83 4.73 2.99 -5.25
C VAL A 83 3.30 3.50 -5.00
N LEU A 84 2.82 3.32 -3.77
CA LEU A 84 1.47 3.71 -3.37
C LEU A 84 1.48 5.13 -2.80
N HIS A 85 0.66 5.99 -3.42
CA HIS A 85 0.49 7.39 -3.04
C HIS A 85 -0.91 7.64 -2.49
N SER A 86 -1.10 8.72 -1.73
CA SER A 86 -2.42 9.10 -1.20
C SER A 86 -3.48 9.27 -2.31
N GLY A 87 -3.06 9.79 -3.48
CA GLY A 87 -3.92 9.92 -4.67
C GLY A 87 -4.52 8.60 -5.17
N TYR A 88 -3.75 7.50 -5.13
CA TYR A 88 -4.23 6.18 -5.53
C TYR A 88 -5.39 5.72 -4.63
N PHE A 89 -5.22 5.82 -3.32
CA PHE A 89 -6.27 5.42 -2.37
C PHE A 89 -7.51 6.31 -2.45
N ARG A 90 -7.36 7.61 -2.72
CA ARG A 90 -8.50 8.51 -2.98
C ARG A 90 -9.28 8.07 -4.22
N ALA A 91 -8.59 7.79 -5.34
CA ALA A 91 -9.22 7.34 -6.57
C ALA A 91 -10.00 6.03 -6.38
N GLN A 92 -9.42 5.07 -5.66
CA GLN A 92 -10.07 3.79 -5.35
C GLN A 92 -11.34 3.97 -4.52
N ARG A 93 -11.30 4.85 -3.51
CA ARG A 93 -12.48 5.17 -2.69
C ARG A 93 -13.59 5.80 -3.53
N LEU A 94 -13.25 6.70 -4.46
CA LEU A 94 -14.22 7.31 -5.38
C LEU A 94 -14.82 6.28 -6.34
N ALA A 95 -14.00 5.39 -6.90
CA ALA A 95 -14.46 4.31 -7.77
C ALA A 95 -15.39 3.34 -7.04
N ALA A 96 -15.08 2.98 -5.79
CA ALA A 96 -15.95 2.15 -4.95
C ALA A 96 -17.31 2.80 -4.70
N ALA A 97 -17.32 4.09 -4.32
CA ALA A 97 -18.55 4.83 -4.09
C ALA A 97 -19.42 4.96 -5.37
N GLN A 98 -18.80 5.10 -6.55
CA GLN A 98 -19.54 5.12 -7.81
C GLN A 98 -20.20 3.77 -8.10
N ARG A 99 -19.49 2.66 -7.91
CA ARG A 99 -20.03 1.30 -8.11
C ARG A 99 -21.18 0.96 -7.16
N GLU A 100 -21.21 1.55 -5.97
CA GLU A 100 -22.34 1.41 -5.03
C GLU A 100 -23.56 2.20 -5.50
N ARG A 101 -23.36 3.40 -6.04
CA ARG A 101 -24.43 4.22 -6.63
C ARG A 101 -25.07 3.55 -7.84
N ASP A 102 -24.26 2.96 -8.73
CA ASP A 102 -24.74 2.31 -9.95
C ASP A 102 -25.50 0.99 -9.66
N ARG A 103 -25.34 0.43 -8.45
CA ARG A 103 -26.04 -0.78 -8.00
C ARG A 103 -27.33 -0.50 -7.22
N SER A 104 -27.63 0.77 -6.94
CA SER A 104 -28.83 1.22 -6.21
C SER A 104 -29.90 1.73 -7.16
#